data_AF-A0A7X7KGQ1-F1
#
_entry.id   AF-A0A7X7KGQ1-F1
#
_cell.length_a   1.000
_cell.length_b   1.000
_cell.length_c   1.000
_cell.angle_alpha   90.00
_cell.angle_beta   90.00
_cell.angle_gamma   90.00
#
_symmetry.space_group_name_H-M   'P 1'
#
loop_
_entity.id
_entity.type
_entity.pdbx_description
1 polymer ?
#
loop_
_entity_poly.entity_id
_entity_poly.type
_entity_poly.pdbx_seq_one_letter_code
_entity_poly.pdbx_strand_id
1 'polypeptide(L)'
;QKARGDVADNERMGEIRVAEAEREKCVSVANAHKVREIGTRDAMREQAVRVAELDKAQKVGEQTAAFERDADVKAAERDMRIRLAQADARAVEGENLSRADIAASQAALQVKKAEAYELGETRKVRAEGAVLEAEHIARAKAALAEADRIEAERRAELEAPAKAERARVEVYAAAEANKRRIEAEGEAAAIYARLEAEARGQYEILAKKGDGLQRIIDACGGSEQAFKLLMLEHFDNLVDASARAISNIKFDKIVVWEGNGQNGTTQTANWLHNMARTLPPMMQVMKDIGGVEIPETLANFAVGEKKPSQDGRDAPQPVEA
;
A
#
# COMPACT_ATOMS: atom_id res chain seq x y z
N GLN A 1 126.66 139.36 -91.09
CA GLN A 1 126.40 138.10 -90.36
C GLN A 1 124.90 137.86 -90.28
N LYS A 2 124.29 137.13 -91.24
CA LYS A 2 122.86 136.73 -91.16
C LYS A 2 122.58 135.31 -91.70
N ALA A 3 123.32 134.86 -92.72
CA ALA A 3 123.09 133.57 -93.39
C ALA A 3 123.50 132.28 -92.63
N ARG A 4 123.82 132.34 -91.33
CA ARG A 4 124.15 131.14 -90.51
C ARG A 4 123.15 130.85 -89.38
N GLY A 5 122.22 131.77 -89.07
CA GLY A 5 121.13 131.52 -88.12
C GLY A 5 120.00 130.75 -88.79
N ASP A 6 119.49 131.30 -89.89
CA ASP A 6 118.32 130.79 -90.64
C ASP A 6 118.46 129.35 -91.16
N VAL A 7 119.67 128.78 -91.21
CA VAL A 7 119.88 127.38 -91.62
C VAL A 7 119.67 126.42 -90.44
N ALA A 8 120.24 126.73 -89.26
CA ALA A 8 120.14 125.88 -88.08
C ALA A 8 118.70 125.81 -87.51
N ASP A 9 117.95 126.91 -87.58
CA ASP A 9 116.54 126.91 -87.15
C ASP A 9 115.63 126.13 -88.12
N ASN A 10 115.96 126.08 -89.41
CA ASN A 10 115.24 125.26 -90.39
C ASN A 10 115.53 123.77 -90.23
N GLU A 11 116.79 123.38 -89.99
CA GLU A 11 117.16 121.99 -89.68
C GLU A 11 116.44 121.49 -88.42
N ARG A 12 116.43 122.30 -87.36
CA ARG A 12 115.70 122.01 -86.10
C ARG A 12 114.18 121.87 -86.31
N MET A 13 113.55 122.72 -87.11
CA MET A 13 112.14 122.57 -87.45
C MET A 13 111.85 121.33 -88.31
N GLY A 14 112.80 120.93 -89.15
CA GLY A 14 112.73 119.68 -89.92
C GLY A 14 112.72 118.46 -89.00
N GLU A 15 113.70 118.37 -88.10
CA GLU A 15 113.83 117.26 -87.14
C GLU A 15 112.61 117.16 -86.20
N ILE A 16 112.09 118.29 -85.71
CA ILE A 16 110.88 118.31 -84.86
C ILE A 16 109.67 117.75 -85.63
N ARG A 17 109.45 118.16 -86.88
CA ARG A 17 108.33 117.65 -87.69
C ARG A 17 108.46 116.16 -88.01
N VAL A 18 109.69 115.67 -88.23
CA VAL A 18 109.94 114.23 -88.43
C VAL A 18 109.61 113.46 -87.15
N ALA A 19 110.07 113.93 -85.99
CA ALA A 19 109.77 113.30 -84.69
C ALA A 19 108.27 113.36 -84.33
N GLU A 20 107.57 114.45 -84.67
CA GLU A 20 106.11 114.58 -84.48
C GLU A 20 105.35 113.62 -85.41
N ALA A 21 105.71 113.53 -86.68
CA ALA A 21 105.09 112.60 -87.63
C ALA A 21 105.36 111.12 -87.26
N GLU A 22 106.56 110.79 -86.77
CA GLU A 22 106.88 109.45 -86.26
C GLU A 22 106.08 109.14 -84.99
N ARG A 23 105.95 110.10 -84.06
CA ARG A 23 105.11 109.96 -82.86
C ARG A 23 103.65 109.74 -83.22
N GLU A 24 103.10 110.54 -84.13
CA GLU A 24 101.70 110.44 -84.55
C GLU A 24 101.44 109.13 -85.30
N LYS A 25 102.36 108.68 -86.15
CA LYS A 25 102.34 107.35 -86.78
C LYS A 25 102.35 106.23 -85.74
N CYS A 26 103.23 106.29 -84.75
CA CYS A 26 103.29 105.30 -83.66
C CYS A 26 102.01 105.27 -82.82
N VAL A 27 101.45 106.44 -82.48
CA VAL A 27 100.17 106.56 -81.74
C VAL A 27 99.00 106.02 -82.58
N SER A 28 98.96 106.33 -83.87
CA SER A 28 97.93 105.83 -84.79
C SER A 28 97.99 104.31 -84.95
N VAL A 29 99.18 103.74 -85.15
CA VAL A 29 99.39 102.28 -85.21
C VAL A 29 99.04 101.60 -83.88
N ALA A 30 99.43 102.18 -82.74
CA ALA A 30 99.07 101.64 -81.43
C ALA A 30 97.55 101.68 -81.17
N ASN A 31 96.87 102.76 -81.56
CA ASN A 31 95.41 102.86 -81.46
C ASN A 31 94.70 101.87 -82.39
N ALA A 32 95.18 101.69 -83.62
CA ALA A 32 94.66 100.66 -84.53
C ALA A 32 94.86 99.25 -83.97
N HIS A 33 96.02 98.96 -83.36
CA HIS A 33 96.28 97.69 -82.68
C HIS A 33 95.33 97.46 -81.50
N LYS A 34 95.12 98.48 -80.66
CA LYS A 34 94.21 98.47 -79.52
C LYS A 34 92.76 98.24 -79.95
N VAL A 35 92.26 98.96 -80.96
CA VAL A 35 90.88 98.80 -81.47
C VAL A 35 90.69 97.39 -82.04
N ARG A 36 91.66 96.87 -82.79
CA ARG A 36 91.65 95.50 -83.29
C ARG A 36 91.61 94.47 -82.16
N GLU A 37 92.46 94.62 -81.14
CA GLU A 37 92.52 93.72 -79.97
C GLU A 37 91.28 93.78 -79.07
N ILE A 38 90.62 94.94 -78.97
CA ILE A 38 89.34 95.07 -78.26
C ILE A 38 88.25 94.39 -79.08
N GLY A 39 88.14 94.68 -80.39
CA GLY A 39 87.16 94.06 -81.27
C GLY A 39 87.27 92.54 -81.36
N THR A 40 88.49 91.98 -81.39
CA THR A 40 88.66 90.51 -81.36
C THR A 40 88.30 89.91 -80.01
N ARG A 41 88.67 90.53 -78.88
CA ARG A 41 88.28 90.05 -77.54
C ARG A 41 86.78 90.18 -77.29
N ASP A 42 86.14 91.25 -77.75
CA ASP A 42 84.69 91.44 -77.62
C ASP A 42 83.92 90.42 -78.47
N ALA A 43 84.34 90.18 -79.72
CA ALA A 43 83.75 89.13 -80.55
C ALA A 43 83.94 87.73 -79.94
N MET A 44 85.13 87.42 -79.40
CA MET A 44 85.39 86.17 -78.68
C MET A 44 84.53 86.03 -77.42
N ARG A 45 84.34 87.10 -76.66
CA ARG A 45 83.47 87.12 -75.47
C ARG A 45 82.00 86.90 -75.86
N GLU A 46 81.50 87.61 -76.87
CA GLU A 46 80.11 87.49 -77.33
C GLU A 46 79.84 86.09 -77.91
N GLN A 47 80.80 85.52 -78.64
CA GLN A 47 80.75 84.13 -79.09
C GLN A 47 80.72 83.15 -77.90
N ALA A 48 81.61 83.32 -76.91
CA ALA A 48 81.66 82.44 -75.74
C ALA A 48 80.39 82.53 -74.88
N VAL A 49 79.82 83.73 -74.70
CA VAL A 49 78.53 83.94 -74.02
C VAL A 49 77.40 83.25 -74.78
N ARG A 50 77.27 83.47 -76.09
CA ARG A 50 76.21 82.81 -76.88
C ARG A 50 76.35 81.29 -76.89
N VAL A 51 77.56 80.74 -76.95
CA VAL A 51 77.77 79.28 -76.85
C VAL A 51 77.34 78.78 -75.47
N ALA A 52 77.74 79.44 -74.38
CA ALA A 52 77.33 79.07 -73.02
C ALA A 52 75.82 79.20 -72.78
N GLU A 53 75.15 80.17 -73.42
CA GLU A 53 73.69 80.32 -73.38
C GLU A 53 72.97 79.20 -74.15
N LEU A 54 73.47 78.82 -75.33
CA LEU A 54 72.95 77.70 -76.10
C LEU A 54 73.16 76.36 -75.39
N ASP A 55 74.36 76.11 -74.85
CA ASP A 55 74.67 74.91 -74.04
C ASP A 55 73.75 74.82 -72.81
N LYS A 56 73.51 75.94 -72.13
CA LYS A 56 72.57 76.02 -71.00
C LYS A 56 71.14 75.74 -71.45
N ALA A 57 70.68 76.34 -72.56
CA ALA A 57 69.33 76.15 -73.07
C ALA A 57 69.09 74.69 -73.52
N GLN A 58 70.06 74.09 -74.22
CA GLN A 58 70.04 72.68 -74.58
C GLN A 58 69.97 71.79 -73.33
N LYS A 59 70.85 72.01 -72.35
CA LYS A 59 70.92 71.19 -71.13
C LYS A 59 69.67 71.31 -70.25
N VAL A 60 69.06 72.49 -70.19
CA VAL A 60 67.75 72.69 -69.53
C VAL A 60 66.65 71.96 -70.31
N GLY A 61 66.60 72.09 -71.64
CA GLY A 61 65.63 71.37 -72.47
C GLY A 61 65.74 69.84 -72.35
N GLU A 62 66.96 69.31 -72.38
CA GLU A 62 67.24 67.89 -72.17
C GLU A 62 66.81 67.41 -70.77
N GLN A 63 67.08 68.19 -69.71
CA GLN A 63 66.65 67.86 -68.35
C GLN A 63 65.14 67.95 -68.16
N THR A 64 64.47 68.95 -68.74
CA THR A 64 63.01 69.09 -68.69
C THR A 64 62.35 67.93 -69.43
N ALA A 65 62.78 67.62 -70.66
CA ALA A 65 62.25 66.50 -71.44
C ALA A 65 62.59 65.12 -70.82
N ALA A 66 63.66 65.00 -70.03
CA ALA A 66 63.91 63.81 -69.22
C ALA A 66 62.94 63.73 -68.04
N PHE A 67 62.77 64.82 -67.28
CA PHE A 67 61.88 64.88 -66.13
C PHE A 67 60.41 64.64 -66.51
N GLU A 68 59.93 65.20 -67.61
CA GLU A 68 58.55 64.98 -68.11
C GLU A 68 58.33 63.50 -68.46
N ARG A 69 59.26 62.87 -69.18
CA ARG A 69 59.18 61.42 -69.47
C ARG A 69 59.20 60.56 -68.21
N ASP A 70 60.08 60.87 -67.26
CA ASP A 70 60.14 60.15 -65.98
C ASP A 70 58.86 60.37 -65.16
N ALA A 71 58.29 61.58 -65.15
CA ALA A 71 57.04 61.90 -64.48
C ALA A 71 55.85 61.14 -65.09
N ASP A 72 55.74 61.08 -66.43
CA ASP A 72 54.70 60.34 -67.14
C ASP A 72 54.81 58.83 -66.89
N VAL A 73 56.02 58.27 -66.94
CA VAL A 73 56.27 56.85 -66.59
C VAL A 73 55.87 56.59 -65.14
N LYS A 74 56.21 57.47 -64.19
CA LYS A 74 55.84 57.30 -62.78
C LYS A 74 54.34 57.50 -62.53
N ALA A 75 53.67 58.36 -63.28
CA ALA A 75 52.22 58.50 -63.26
C ALA A 75 51.54 57.21 -63.77
N ALA A 76 52.00 56.66 -64.90
CA ALA A 76 51.50 55.39 -65.43
C ALA A 76 51.75 54.20 -64.48
N GLU A 77 52.94 54.10 -63.87
CA GLU A 77 53.24 53.09 -62.85
C GLU A 77 52.36 53.22 -61.59
N ARG A 78 52.04 54.44 -61.17
CA ARG A 78 51.16 54.70 -60.03
C ARG A 78 49.73 54.26 -60.37
N ASP A 79 49.23 54.68 -61.53
CA ASP A 79 47.85 54.40 -61.94
C ASP A 79 47.65 52.91 -62.25
N MET A 80 48.66 52.23 -62.80
CA MET A 80 48.71 50.77 -62.90
C MET A 80 48.61 50.11 -61.53
N ARG A 81 49.43 50.55 -60.55
CA ARG A 81 49.38 50.01 -59.17
C ARG A 81 48.05 50.25 -58.48
N ILE A 82 47.43 51.41 -58.65
CA ILE A 82 46.09 51.72 -58.12
C ILE A 82 45.05 50.79 -58.74
N ARG A 83 45.05 50.62 -60.07
CA ARG A 83 44.09 49.73 -60.77
C ARG A 83 44.27 48.27 -60.37
N LEU A 84 45.51 47.81 -60.24
CA LEU A 84 45.82 46.45 -59.79
C LEU A 84 45.32 46.23 -58.35
N ALA A 85 45.69 47.10 -57.41
CA ALA A 85 45.24 47.01 -56.02
C ALA A 85 43.71 47.12 -55.88
N GLN A 86 43.02 47.90 -56.72
CA GLN A 86 41.56 47.96 -56.75
C GLN A 86 40.92 46.68 -57.31
N ALA A 87 41.53 46.04 -58.31
CA ALA A 87 41.08 44.76 -58.84
C ALA A 87 41.28 43.63 -57.80
N ASP A 88 42.46 43.58 -57.18
CA ASP A 88 42.79 42.62 -56.13
C ASP A 88 41.87 42.78 -54.91
N ALA A 89 41.61 44.02 -54.47
CA ALA A 89 40.68 44.29 -53.37
C ALA A 89 39.26 43.79 -53.66
N ARG A 90 38.74 43.99 -54.87
CA ARG A 90 37.43 43.48 -55.29
C ARG A 90 37.39 41.96 -55.42
N ALA A 91 38.49 41.34 -55.89
CA ALA A 91 38.61 39.89 -55.94
C ALA A 91 38.59 39.29 -54.53
N VAL A 92 39.36 39.86 -53.59
CA VAL A 92 39.39 39.46 -52.18
C VAL A 92 38.04 39.70 -51.49
N GLU A 93 37.34 40.80 -51.79
CA GLU A 93 35.98 41.07 -51.31
C GLU A 93 34.99 39.99 -51.78
N GLY A 94 35.00 39.65 -53.07
CA GLY A 94 34.15 38.59 -53.64
C GLY A 94 34.50 37.19 -53.10
N GLU A 95 35.78 36.88 -52.90
CA GLU A 95 36.22 35.66 -52.22
C GLU A 95 35.73 35.59 -50.77
N ASN A 96 35.85 36.69 -50.01
CA ASN A 96 35.41 36.73 -48.62
C ASN A 96 33.88 36.61 -48.51
N LEU A 97 33.11 37.23 -49.40
CA LEU A 97 31.66 37.07 -49.48
C LEU A 97 31.30 35.59 -49.76
N SER A 98 31.94 34.99 -50.77
CA SER A 98 31.74 33.58 -51.12
C SER A 98 32.10 32.63 -49.97
N ARG A 99 33.19 32.92 -49.24
CA ARG A 99 33.60 32.15 -48.04
C ARG A 99 32.60 32.32 -46.90
N ALA A 100 32.03 33.51 -46.71
CA ALA A 100 30.98 33.74 -45.72
C ALA A 100 29.70 32.98 -46.06
N ASP A 101 29.27 32.98 -47.33
CA ASP A 101 28.10 32.21 -47.79
C ASP A 101 28.30 30.69 -47.67
N ILE A 102 29.51 30.19 -47.97
CA ILE A 102 29.88 28.79 -47.74
C ILE A 102 29.83 28.45 -46.24
N ALA A 103 30.41 29.29 -45.38
CA ALA A 103 30.40 29.08 -43.93
C ALA A 103 28.97 29.12 -43.34
N ALA A 104 28.13 30.07 -43.79
CA ALA A 104 26.73 30.16 -43.39
C ALA A 104 25.94 28.92 -43.86
N SER A 105 26.15 28.47 -45.09
CA SER A 105 25.53 27.25 -45.64
C SER A 105 25.97 25.99 -44.87
N GLN A 106 27.25 25.88 -44.51
CA GLN A 106 27.77 24.80 -43.69
C GLN A 106 27.18 24.82 -42.26
N ALA A 107 27.08 26.00 -41.63
CA ALA A 107 26.45 26.15 -40.32
C ALA A 107 24.97 25.77 -40.35
N ALA A 108 24.21 26.24 -41.36
CA ALA A 108 22.81 25.86 -41.55
C ALA A 108 22.63 24.35 -41.76
N LEU A 109 23.50 23.72 -42.57
CA LEU A 109 23.52 22.27 -42.75
C LEU A 109 23.83 21.54 -41.44
N GLN A 110 24.77 22.04 -40.63
CA GLN A 110 25.12 21.44 -39.34
C GLN A 110 23.98 21.53 -38.32
N VAL A 111 23.27 22.68 -38.26
CA VAL A 111 22.06 22.83 -37.46
C VAL A 111 20.98 21.85 -37.91
N LYS A 112 20.71 21.74 -39.22
CA LYS A 112 19.71 20.79 -39.75
C LYS A 112 20.08 19.33 -39.49
N LYS A 113 21.36 18.97 -39.52
CA LYS A 113 21.84 17.64 -39.10
C LYS A 113 21.64 17.38 -37.61
N ALA A 114 21.92 18.36 -36.76
CA ALA A 114 21.73 18.26 -35.32
C ALA A 114 20.24 18.13 -34.95
N GLU A 115 19.36 18.96 -35.52
CA GLU A 115 17.90 18.87 -35.37
C GLU A 115 17.37 17.49 -35.82
N ALA A 116 17.82 16.99 -36.97
CA ALA A 116 17.40 15.68 -37.48
C ALA A 116 17.90 14.51 -36.59
N TYR A 117 19.10 14.64 -36.03
CA TYR A 117 19.67 13.66 -35.10
C TYR A 117 18.92 13.67 -33.75
N GLU A 118 18.70 14.85 -33.17
CA GLU A 118 17.91 15.01 -31.94
C GLU A 118 16.48 14.48 -32.12
N LEU A 119 15.82 14.81 -33.23
CA LEU A 119 14.49 14.29 -33.55
C LEU A 119 14.49 12.76 -33.73
N GLY A 120 15.57 12.20 -34.28
CA GLY A 120 15.76 10.75 -34.42
C GLY A 120 15.89 10.05 -33.06
N GLU A 121 16.86 10.47 -32.24
CA GLU A 121 17.11 9.86 -30.93
C GLU A 121 15.96 10.11 -29.95
N THR A 122 15.35 11.29 -29.92
CA THR A 122 14.18 11.55 -29.05
C THR A 122 12.98 10.68 -29.43
N ARG A 123 12.75 10.43 -30.73
CA ARG A 123 11.70 9.48 -31.19
C ARG A 123 12.05 8.04 -30.81
N LYS A 124 13.30 7.64 -30.96
CA LYS A 124 13.79 6.31 -30.58
C LYS A 124 13.65 6.05 -29.08
N VAL A 125 14.18 6.94 -28.23
CA VAL A 125 14.06 6.85 -26.75
C VAL A 125 12.58 6.86 -26.31
N ARG A 126 11.72 7.67 -26.95
CA ARG A 126 10.27 7.66 -26.67
C ARG A 126 9.61 6.34 -27.07
N ALA A 127 9.99 5.76 -28.21
CA ALA A 127 9.48 4.46 -28.65
C ALA A 127 9.95 3.32 -27.73
N GLU A 128 11.24 3.30 -27.36
CA GLU A 128 11.81 2.35 -26.40
C GLU A 128 11.12 2.47 -25.03
N GLY A 129 10.91 3.69 -24.53
CA GLY A 129 10.16 3.95 -23.29
C GLY A 129 8.72 3.45 -23.34
N ALA A 130 7.99 3.68 -24.44
CA ALA A 130 6.62 3.18 -24.63
C ALA A 130 6.54 1.65 -24.72
N VAL A 131 7.55 1.00 -25.32
CA VAL A 131 7.66 -0.47 -25.36
C VAL A 131 7.93 -1.03 -23.97
N LEU A 132 8.83 -0.41 -23.20
CA LEU A 132 9.10 -0.80 -21.80
C LEU A 132 7.87 -0.59 -20.91
N GLU A 133 7.14 0.52 -21.05
CA GLU A 133 5.90 0.77 -20.32
C GLU A 133 4.84 -0.29 -20.63
N ALA A 134 4.62 -0.59 -21.92
CA ALA A 134 3.70 -1.66 -22.34
C ALA A 134 4.12 -3.04 -21.81
N GLU A 135 5.42 -3.35 -21.81
CA GLU A 135 5.96 -4.58 -21.24
C GLU A 135 5.75 -4.63 -19.71
N HIS A 136 6.01 -3.54 -18.98
CA HIS A 136 5.78 -3.49 -17.54
C HIS A 136 4.30 -3.65 -17.18
N ILE A 137 3.38 -3.04 -17.93
CA ILE A 137 1.93 -3.23 -17.77
C ILE A 137 1.54 -4.69 -18.05
N ALA A 138 2.06 -5.28 -19.13
CA ALA A 138 1.79 -6.68 -19.47
C ALA A 138 2.31 -7.65 -18.39
N ARG A 139 3.55 -7.45 -17.91
CA ARG A 139 4.15 -8.24 -16.83
C ARG A 139 3.41 -8.06 -15.50
N ALA A 140 2.98 -6.85 -15.16
CA ALA A 140 2.19 -6.59 -13.95
C ALA A 140 0.83 -7.30 -14.00
N LYS A 141 0.15 -7.26 -15.16
CA LYS A 141 -1.11 -8.00 -15.37
C LYS A 141 -0.91 -9.52 -15.32
N ALA A 142 0.18 -10.04 -15.87
CA ALA A 142 0.53 -11.45 -15.78
C ALA A 142 0.84 -11.87 -14.33
N ALA A 143 1.57 -11.04 -13.58
CA ALA A 143 1.88 -11.28 -12.17
C ALA A 143 0.62 -11.25 -11.27
N LEU A 144 -0.35 -10.37 -11.56
CA LEU A 144 -1.66 -10.37 -10.87
C LEU A 144 -2.44 -11.65 -11.17
N ALA A 145 -2.56 -12.05 -12.44
CA ALA A 145 -3.25 -13.29 -12.80
C ALA A 145 -2.57 -14.55 -12.21
N GLU A 146 -1.24 -14.54 -12.08
CA GLU A 146 -0.48 -15.59 -11.41
C GLU A 146 -0.71 -15.57 -9.89
N ALA A 147 -0.76 -14.39 -9.25
CA ALA A 147 -1.08 -14.25 -7.83
C ALA A 147 -2.51 -14.74 -7.53
N ASP A 148 -3.49 -14.36 -8.34
CA ASP A 148 -4.88 -14.85 -8.23
C ASP A 148 -4.96 -16.38 -8.37
N ARG A 149 -4.17 -16.97 -9.29
CA ARG A 149 -4.08 -18.41 -9.46
C ARG A 149 -3.49 -19.10 -8.23
N ILE A 150 -2.36 -18.62 -7.73
CA ILE A 150 -1.69 -19.16 -6.54
C ILE A 150 -2.58 -19.00 -5.29
N GLU A 151 -3.31 -17.90 -5.17
CA GLU A 151 -4.24 -17.69 -4.07
C GLU A 151 -5.44 -18.65 -4.17
N ALA A 152 -6.02 -18.81 -5.35
CA ALA A 152 -7.10 -19.76 -5.58
C ALA A 152 -6.66 -21.21 -5.32
N GLU A 153 -5.45 -21.59 -5.74
CA GLU A 153 -4.85 -22.91 -5.49
C GLU A 153 -4.64 -23.16 -3.99
N ARG A 154 -4.03 -22.21 -3.27
CA ARG A 154 -3.85 -22.30 -1.81
C ARG A 154 -5.17 -22.32 -1.04
N ARG A 155 -6.16 -21.53 -1.47
CA ARG A 155 -7.51 -21.57 -0.90
C ARG A 155 -8.14 -22.94 -1.14
N ALA A 156 -8.03 -23.50 -2.34
CA ALA A 156 -8.53 -24.84 -2.64
C ALA A 156 -7.83 -25.93 -1.81
N GLU A 157 -6.50 -25.86 -1.68
CA GLU A 157 -5.68 -26.79 -0.89
C GLU A 157 -6.01 -26.77 0.61
N LEU A 158 -6.42 -25.62 1.16
CA LEU A 158 -6.84 -25.51 2.56
C LEU A 158 -8.34 -25.79 2.77
N GLU A 159 -9.20 -25.33 1.87
CA GLU A 159 -10.65 -25.52 1.97
C GLU A 159 -11.10 -26.95 1.67
N ALA A 160 -10.44 -27.66 0.75
CA ALA A 160 -10.80 -29.05 0.41
C ALA A 160 -10.65 -30.02 1.60
N PRO A 161 -9.49 -30.10 2.30
CA PRO A 161 -9.36 -30.94 3.48
C PRO A 161 -10.23 -30.42 4.64
N ALA A 162 -10.38 -29.11 4.83
CA ALA A 162 -11.26 -28.58 5.88
C ALA A 162 -12.73 -28.97 5.67
N LYS A 163 -13.24 -28.94 4.42
CA LYS A 163 -14.58 -29.41 4.06
C LYS A 163 -14.71 -30.93 4.20
N ALA A 164 -13.69 -31.69 3.79
CA ALA A 164 -13.67 -33.14 3.95
C ALA A 164 -13.67 -33.56 5.42
N GLU A 165 -12.89 -32.88 6.27
CA GLU A 165 -12.87 -33.09 7.72
C GLU A 165 -14.19 -32.73 8.38
N ARG A 166 -14.82 -31.61 7.99
CA ARG A 166 -16.14 -31.24 8.51
C ARG A 166 -17.19 -32.29 8.16
N ALA A 167 -17.24 -32.73 6.90
CA ALA A 167 -18.14 -33.79 6.46
C ALA A 167 -17.84 -35.13 7.17
N ARG A 168 -16.56 -35.45 7.40
CA ARG A 168 -16.14 -36.63 8.16
C ARG A 168 -16.65 -36.60 9.59
N VAL A 169 -16.50 -35.47 10.29
CA VAL A 169 -17.01 -35.27 11.66
C VAL A 169 -18.54 -35.34 11.71
N GLU A 170 -19.25 -34.70 10.77
CA GLU A 170 -20.71 -34.77 10.65
C GLU A 170 -21.20 -36.22 10.47
N VAL A 171 -20.56 -37.00 9.59
CA VAL A 171 -20.89 -38.41 9.35
C VAL A 171 -20.55 -39.29 10.56
N TYR A 172 -19.40 -39.11 11.21
CA TYR A 172 -19.07 -39.87 12.43
C TYR A 172 -20.01 -39.55 13.59
N ALA A 173 -20.38 -38.28 13.79
CA ALA A 173 -21.35 -37.90 14.82
C ALA A 173 -22.73 -38.51 14.55
N ALA A 174 -23.19 -38.50 13.29
CA ALA A 174 -24.45 -39.14 12.90
C ALA A 174 -24.39 -40.68 13.04
N ALA A 175 -23.26 -41.31 12.73
CA ALA A 175 -23.05 -42.75 12.92
C ALA A 175 -23.03 -43.13 14.41
N GLU A 176 -22.36 -42.34 15.25
CA GLU A 176 -22.27 -42.57 16.70
C GLU A 176 -23.63 -42.34 17.39
N ALA A 177 -24.39 -41.32 16.98
CA ALA A 177 -25.76 -41.11 17.44
C ALA A 177 -26.69 -42.27 17.07
N ASN A 178 -26.61 -42.78 15.82
CA ASN A 178 -27.37 -43.95 15.41
C ASN A 178 -26.92 -45.23 16.16
N LYS A 179 -25.62 -45.41 16.40
CA LYS A 179 -25.10 -46.53 17.19
C LYS A 179 -25.66 -46.52 18.62
N ARG A 180 -25.58 -45.38 19.32
CA ARG A 180 -26.17 -45.23 20.66
C ARG A 180 -27.68 -45.49 20.68
N ARG A 181 -28.41 -45.06 19.64
CA ARG A 181 -29.85 -45.34 19.52
C ARG A 181 -30.14 -46.83 19.37
N ILE A 182 -29.44 -47.53 18.47
CA ILE A 182 -29.61 -48.98 18.25
C ILE A 182 -29.19 -49.77 19.50
N GLU A 183 -28.13 -49.35 20.20
CA GLU A 183 -27.70 -49.94 21.47
C GLU A 183 -28.76 -49.78 22.56
N ALA A 184 -29.31 -48.57 22.74
CA ALA A 184 -30.39 -48.31 23.70
C ALA A 184 -31.70 -49.04 23.34
N GLU A 185 -32.07 -49.11 22.05
CA GLU A 185 -33.22 -49.90 21.56
C GLU A 185 -33.01 -51.40 21.83
N GLY A 186 -31.80 -51.93 21.62
CA GLY A 186 -31.43 -53.32 21.90
C GLY A 186 -31.41 -53.66 23.40
N GLU A 187 -30.86 -52.78 24.24
CA GLU A 187 -30.88 -52.92 25.70
C GLU A 187 -32.31 -52.86 26.24
N ALA A 188 -33.13 -51.92 25.75
CA ALA A 188 -34.54 -51.83 26.13
C ALA A 188 -35.33 -53.08 25.72
N ALA A 189 -35.11 -53.60 24.51
CA ALA A 189 -35.74 -54.84 24.04
C ALA A 189 -35.30 -56.07 24.86
N ALA A 190 -34.02 -56.16 25.23
CA ALA A 190 -33.50 -57.24 26.06
C ALA A 190 -34.06 -57.19 27.50
N ILE A 191 -34.14 -55.99 28.10
CA ILE A 191 -34.75 -55.78 29.42
C ILE A 191 -36.24 -56.11 29.38
N TYR A 192 -36.97 -55.64 28.35
CA TYR A 192 -38.39 -55.93 28.16
C TYR A 192 -38.63 -57.43 28.02
N ALA A 193 -37.87 -58.13 27.17
CA ALA A 193 -37.98 -59.58 26.98
C ALA A 193 -37.72 -60.35 28.29
N ARG A 194 -36.75 -59.91 29.10
CA ARG A 194 -36.48 -60.51 30.42
C ARG A 194 -37.65 -60.27 31.39
N LEU A 195 -38.12 -59.04 31.52
CA LEU A 195 -39.22 -58.69 32.43
C LEU A 195 -40.54 -59.35 32.02
N GLU A 196 -40.82 -59.47 30.73
CA GLU A 196 -41.99 -60.19 30.21
C GLU A 196 -41.88 -61.70 30.49
N ALA A 197 -40.69 -62.29 30.36
CA ALA A 197 -40.47 -63.70 30.72
C ALA A 197 -40.62 -63.93 32.24
N GLU A 198 -40.09 -63.03 33.06
CA GLU A 198 -40.27 -63.04 34.52
C GLU A 198 -41.76 -62.87 34.90
N ALA A 199 -42.47 -61.92 34.29
CA ALA A 199 -43.89 -61.67 34.54
C ALA A 199 -44.76 -62.87 34.12
N ARG A 200 -44.51 -63.48 32.95
CA ARG A 200 -45.20 -64.72 32.54
C ARG A 200 -44.90 -65.89 33.46
N GLY A 201 -43.64 -66.05 33.88
CA GLY A 201 -43.26 -67.09 34.84
C GLY A 201 -43.96 -66.92 36.19
N GLN A 202 -44.00 -65.70 36.72
CA GLN A 202 -44.74 -65.38 37.95
C GLN A 202 -46.25 -65.57 37.78
N TYR A 203 -46.82 -65.16 36.64
CA TYR A 203 -48.24 -65.34 36.33
C TYR A 203 -48.62 -66.83 36.29
N GLU A 204 -47.86 -67.68 35.60
CA GLU A 204 -48.11 -69.13 35.56
C GLU A 204 -47.98 -69.76 36.95
N ILE A 205 -46.98 -69.36 37.76
CA ILE A 205 -46.85 -69.83 39.14
C ILE A 205 -48.07 -69.41 39.98
N LEU A 206 -48.53 -68.16 39.86
CA LEU A 206 -49.70 -67.65 40.58
C LEU A 206 -51.00 -68.29 40.11
N ALA A 207 -51.17 -68.50 38.81
CA ALA A 207 -52.32 -69.19 38.22
C ALA A 207 -52.39 -70.64 38.69
N LYS A 208 -51.27 -71.38 38.66
CA LYS A 208 -51.21 -72.77 39.17
C LYS A 208 -51.41 -72.86 40.69
N LYS A 209 -50.98 -71.84 41.45
CA LYS A 209 -51.34 -71.70 42.87
C LYS A 209 -52.83 -71.45 43.06
N GLY A 210 -53.45 -70.59 42.24
CA GLY A 210 -54.90 -70.37 42.23
C GLY A 210 -55.68 -71.64 41.91
N ASP A 211 -55.32 -72.37 40.85
CA ASP A 211 -55.87 -73.68 40.50
C ASP A 211 -55.75 -74.68 41.68
N GLY A 212 -54.60 -74.70 42.36
CA GLY A 212 -54.34 -75.56 43.52
C GLY A 212 -55.21 -75.20 44.73
N LEU A 213 -55.31 -73.91 45.05
CA LEU A 213 -56.18 -73.39 46.12
C LEU A 213 -57.66 -73.67 45.84
N GLN A 214 -58.11 -73.51 44.59
CA GLN A 214 -59.49 -73.86 44.21
C GLN A 214 -59.79 -75.34 44.48
N ARG A 215 -58.88 -76.25 44.09
CA ARG A 215 -59.04 -77.70 44.39
C ARG A 215 -59.07 -78.00 45.89
N ILE A 216 -58.31 -77.26 46.71
CA ILE A 216 -58.36 -77.39 48.17
C ILE A 216 -59.71 -76.90 48.71
N ILE A 217 -60.23 -75.78 48.20
CA ILE A 217 -61.56 -75.24 48.56
C ILE A 217 -62.67 -76.23 48.21
N ASP A 218 -62.65 -76.76 46.98
CA ASP A 218 -63.61 -77.75 46.51
C ASP A 218 -63.57 -79.04 47.35
N ALA A 219 -62.36 -79.52 47.71
CA ALA A 219 -62.16 -80.71 48.52
C ALA A 219 -62.56 -80.53 50.00
N CYS A 220 -62.43 -79.30 50.55
CA CYS A 220 -62.82 -78.99 51.93
C CYS A 220 -64.32 -78.72 52.10
N GLY A 221 -65.09 -78.69 51.01
CA GLY A 221 -66.55 -78.48 51.04
C GLY A 221 -66.98 -77.04 51.32
N GLY A 222 -66.07 -76.06 51.23
CA GLY A 222 -66.36 -74.65 51.50
C GLY A 222 -65.12 -73.80 51.72
N SER A 223 -65.24 -72.50 51.44
CA SER A 223 -64.17 -71.51 51.60
C SER A 223 -63.74 -71.34 53.06
N GLU A 224 -64.67 -71.48 54.02
CA GLU A 224 -64.39 -71.30 55.45
C GLU A 224 -63.57 -72.47 56.04
N GLN A 225 -63.89 -73.71 55.63
CA GLN A 225 -63.17 -74.93 56.02
C GLN A 225 -61.77 -74.94 55.40
N ALA A 226 -61.65 -74.55 54.13
CA ALA A 226 -60.36 -74.42 53.46
C ALA A 226 -59.49 -73.31 54.08
N PHE A 227 -60.08 -72.18 54.48
CA PHE A 227 -59.37 -71.14 55.21
C PHE A 227 -58.84 -71.65 56.56
N LYS A 228 -59.64 -72.42 57.31
CA LYS A 228 -59.21 -73.06 58.56
C LYS A 228 -58.03 -74.03 58.34
N LEU A 229 -58.04 -74.80 57.25
CA LEU A 229 -56.93 -75.70 56.89
C LEU A 229 -55.65 -74.93 56.48
N LEU A 230 -55.78 -73.91 55.62
CA LEU A 230 -54.66 -73.06 55.18
C LEU A 230 -54.07 -72.23 56.32
N MET A 231 -54.91 -71.75 57.24
CA MET A 231 -54.45 -71.07 58.46
C MET A 231 -53.71 -72.02 59.40
N LEU A 232 -54.06 -73.31 59.43
CA LEU A 232 -53.32 -74.33 60.18
C LEU A 232 -51.96 -74.62 59.51
N GLU A 233 -51.94 -74.79 58.18
CA GLU A 233 -50.70 -75.02 57.40
C GLU A 233 -49.73 -73.84 57.49
N HIS A 234 -50.24 -72.60 57.50
CA HIS A 234 -49.44 -71.39 57.67
C HIS A 234 -49.27 -70.94 59.12
N PHE A 235 -49.81 -71.69 60.10
CA PHE A 235 -49.71 -71.35 61.51
C PHE A 235 -48.26 -71.30 61.97
N ASP A 236 -47.46 -72.30 61.62
CA ASP A 236 -46.04 -72.35 61.96
C ASP A 236 -45.29 -71.14 61.39
N ASN A 237 -45.54 -70.77 60.12
CA ASN A 237 -44.94 -69.58 59.50
C ASN A 237 -45.37 -68.27 60.19
N LEU A 238 -46.64 -68.16 60.63
CA LEU A 238 -47.14 -67.00 61.36
C LEU A 238 -46.55 -66.91 62.76
N VAL A 239 -46.40 -68.05 63.46
CA VAL A 239 -45.71 -68.13 64.76
C VAL A 239 -44.24 -67.75 64.60
N ASP A 240 -43.54 -68.27 63.59
CA ASP A 240 -42.12 -67.99 63.33
C ASP A 240 -41.90 -66.51 62.94
N ALA A 241 -42.76 -65.94 62.08
CA ALA A 241 -42.71 -64.53 61.72
C ALA A 241 -43.03 -63.61 62.92
N SER A 242 -44.01 -63.99 63.75
CA SER A 242 -44.35 -63.26 64.97
C SER A 242 -43.26 -63.38 66.03
N ALA A 243 -42.63 -64.54 66.18
CA ALA A 243 -41.48 -64.75 67.06
C ALA A 243 -40.26 -63.95 66.59
N ARG A 244 -40.01 -63.82 65.28
CA ARG A 244 -38.97 -62.94 64.71
C ARG A 244 -39.30 -61.46 64.90
N ALA A 245 -40.57 -61.06 64.77
CA ALA A 245 -40.99 -59.68 65.03
C ALA A 245 -40.84 -59.33 66.52
N ILE A 246 -41.30 -60.20 67.42
CA ILE A 246 -41.20 -60.02 68.89
C ILE A 246 -39.75 -60.07 69.37
N SER A 247 -38.91 -60.98 68.87
CA SER A 247 -37.48 -61.03 69.23
C SER A 247 -36.66 -59.85 68.68
N ASN A 248 -37.13 -59.20 67.60
CA ASN A 248 -36.60 -57.91 67.15
C ASN A 248 -37.11 -56.72 67.99
N ILE A 249 -38.18 -56.85 68.79
CA ILE A 249 -38.55 -55.86 69.80
C ILE A 249 -37.63 -56.05 71.02
N LYS A 250 -36.42 -55.46 70.94
CA LYS A 250 -35.64 -55.17 72.14
C LYS A 250 -36.37 -54.08 72.93
N PHE A 251 -36.97 -54.44 74.08
CA PHE A 251 -37.62 -53.53 75.04
C PHE A 251 -36.60 -52.64 75.79
N ASP A 252 -35.69 -52.00 75.07
CA ASP A 252 -34.49 -51.33 75.61
C ASP A 252 -34.39 -49.83 75.20
N LYS A 253 -35.40 -49.31 74.48
CA LYS A 253 -35.55 -47.88 74.17
C LYS A 253 -37.01 -47.42 74.10
N ILE A 254 -37.60 -47.12 75.26
CA ILE A 254 -38.67 -46.11 75.34
C ILE A 254 -38.00 -44.79 75.69
N VAL A 255 -37.68 -43.98 74.67
CA VAL A 255 -37.14 -42.63 74.88
C VAL A 255 -38.30 -41.63 74.83
N VAL A 256 -38.89 -41.34 75.99
CA VAL A 256 -39.91 -40.29 76.12
C VAL A 256 -39.23 -38.93 75.98
N TRP A 257 -39.35 -38.31 74.81
CA TRP A 257 -39.08 -36.89 74.63
C TRP A 257 -40.30 -36.10 75.07
N GLU A 258 -40.33 -35.66 76.33
CA GLU A 258 -41.40 -34.83 76.87
C GLU A 258 -41.27 -33.39 76.35
N GLY A 259 -42.03 -33.08 75.29
CA GLY A 259 -42.09 -31.77 74.65
C GLY A 259 -43.43 -31.07 74.92
N ASN A 260 -43.42 -30.16 75.90
CA ASN A 260 -44.44 -29.17 76.29
C ASN A 260 -45.74 -29.13 75.45
N GLY A 261 -46.79 -29.82 75.93
CA GLY A 261 -48.14 -29.75 75.38
C GLY A 261 -49.02 -28.77 76.17
N GLN A 262 -49.57 -27.76 75.49
CA GLN A 262 -50.49 -26.79 76.08
C GLN A 262 -51.80 -27.49 76.50
N ASN A 263 -52.43 -27.01 77.59
CA ASN A 263 -53.75 -27.44 78.08
C ASN A 263 -53.83 -28.74 78.92
N GLY A 264 -52.83 -29.02 79.77
CA GLY A 264 -52.98 -29.89 80.95
C GLY A 264 -53.08 -31.40 80.70
N THR A 265 -53.05 -31.84 79.44
CA THR A 265 -53.06 -33.25 79.03
C THR A 265 -51.68 -33.70 78.58
N THR A 266 -51.04 -34.62 79.32
CA THR A 266 -49.76 -35.24 78.92
C THR A 266 -49.88 -35.94 77.56
N GLN A 267 -48.83 -35.92 76.74
CA GLN A 267 -48.84 -36.60 75.43
C GLN A 267 -49.14 -38.10 75.54
N THR A 268 -48.76 -38.75 76.64
CA THR A 268 -49.14 -40.13 76.96
C THR A 268 -50.65 -40.31 77.11
N ALA A 269 -51.35 -39.33 77.71
CA ALA A 269 -52.80 -39.33 77.81
C ALA A 269 -53.45 -39.11 76.45
N ASN A 270 -52.91 -38.20 75.61
CA ASN A 270 -53.39 -38.03 74.23
C ASN A 270 -53.14 -39.29 73.36
N TRP A 271 -52.04 -40.02 73.55
CA TRP A 271 -51.80 -41.29 72.87
C TRP A 271 -52.78 -42.37 73.34
N LEU A 272 -52.97 -42.54 74.66
CA LEU A 272 -53.95 -43.48 75.22
C LEU A 272 -55.38 -43.14 74.77
N HIS A 273 -55.73 -41.85 74.73
CA HIS A 273 -57.05 -41.37 74.34
C HIS A 273 -57.29 -41.51 72.82
N ASN A 274 -56.26 -41.32 71.99
CA ASN A 274 -56.34 -41.62 70.56
C ASN A 274 -56.43 -43.12 70.28
N MET A 275 -55.68 -43.96 71.02
CA MET A 275 -55.80 -45.42 70.93
C MET A 275 -57.20 -45.90 71.38
N ALA A 276 -57.76 -45.29 72.43
CA ALA A 276 -59.14 -45.52 72.86
C ALA A 276 -60.17 -45.03 71.82
N ARG A 277 -59.87 -43.96 71.06
CA ARG A 277 -60.73 -43.45 69.99
C ARG A 277 -60.63 -44.26 68.69
N THR A 278 -59.59 -45.08 68.52
CA THR A 278 -59.49 -46.10 67.44
C THR A 278 -60.17 -47.43 67.77
N LEU A 279 -60.62 -47.65 69.01
CA LEU A 279 -61.37 -48.86 69.37
C LEU A 279 -62.83 -48.90 68.85
N PRO A 280 -63.62 -47.81 68.84
CA PRO A 280 -64.98 -47.84 68.27
C PRO A 280 -65.03 -48.22 66.77
N PRO A 281 -64.15 -47.70 65.89
CA PRO A 281 -64.08 -48.18 64.50
C PRO A 281 -63.67 -49.65 64.40
N MET A 282 -62.78 -50.12 65.28
CA MET A 282 -62.40 -51.53 65.35
C MET A 282 -63.55 -52.42 65.83
N MET A 283 -64.40 -51.97 66.75
CA MET A 283 -65.61 -52.71 67.15
C MET A 283 -66.65 -52.76 66.02
N GLN A 284 -66.80 -51.69 65.25
CA GLN A 284 -67.66 -51.66 64.06
C GLN A 284 -67.16 -52.69 63.02
N VAL A 285 -65.87 -52.69 62.70
CA VAL A 285 -65.24 -53.66 61.78
C VAL A 285 -65.30 -55.09 62.32
N MET A 286 -65.04 -55.31 63.62
CA MET A 286 -65.08 -56.64 64.23
C MET A 286 -66.51 -57.22 64.30
N LYS A 287 -67.53 -56.36 64.36
CA LYS A 287 -68.93 -56.75 64.26
C LYS A 287 -69.35 -57.02 62.81
N ASP A 288 -69.08 -56.07 61.91
CA ASP A 288 -69.61 -56.09 60.54
C ASP A 288 -68.78 -56.98 59.57
N ILE A 289 -67.54 -57.35 59.93
CA ILE A 289 -66.65 -58.24 59.15
C ILE A 289 -66.22 -59.49 59.96
N GLY A 290 -66.28 -59.45 61.30
CA GLY A 290 -65.77 -60.52 62.18
C GLY A 290 -66.80 -61.40 62.89
N GLY A 291 -68.07 -60.96 63.03
CA GLY A 291 -69.16 -61.79 63.56
C GLY A 291 -69.05 -62.25 65.02
N VAL A 292 -68.29 -61.54 65.87
CA VAL A 292 -68.13 -61.89 67.30
C VAL A 292 -68.85 -60.89 68.21
N GLU A 293 -69.85 -61.37 68.95
CA GLU A 293 -70.51 -60.59 70.00
C GLU A 293 -69.76 -60.71 71.34
N ILE A 294 -69.44 -59.57 71.96
CA ILE A 294 -68.74 -59.51 73.26
C ILE A 294 -69.76 -59.16 74.35
N PRO A 295 -69.79 -59.88 75.49
CA PRO A 295 -70.81 -59.71 76.53
C PRO A 295 -70.84 -58.31 77.18
N GLU A 296 -72.05 -57.90 77.59
CA GLU A 296 -72.41 -56.54 78.05
C GLU A 296 -71.57 -56.00 79.22
N THR A 297 -70.90 -56.87 79.99
CA THR A 297 -70.04 -56.49 81.11
C THR A 297 -68.83 -55.65 80.70
N LEU A 298 -68.38 -55.73 79.44
CA LEU A 298 -67.31 -54.87 78.90
C LEU A 298 -67.84 -53.56 78.29
N ALA A 299 -69.12 -53.48 77.90
CA ALA A 299 -69.73 -52.26 77.38
C ALA A 299 -69.94 -51.21 78.50
N ASN A 300 -70.33 -51.67 79.69
CA ASN A 300 -70.63 -50.79 80.83
C ASN A 300 -69.40 -50.15 81.49
N PHE A 301 -68.17 -50.55 81.13
CA PHE A 301 -66.94 -49.83 81.50
C PHE A 301 -66.55 -48.74 80.50
N ALA A 302 -67.15 -48.74 79.30
CA ALA A 302 -66.94 -47.71 78.27
C ALA A 302 -68.02 -46.61 78.27
N VAL A 303 -69.13 -46.82 79.00
CA VAL A 303 -70.26 -45.87 79.08
C VAL A 303 -70.54 -45.52 80.54
N GLY A 304 -69.85 -44.51 81.06
CA GLY A 304 -70.16 -43.90 82.36
C GLY A 304 -71.44 -43.06 82.30
N GLU A 305 -72.41 -43.35 83.18
CA GLU A 305 -73.72 -42.71 83.21
C GLU A 305 -73.75 -41.28 83.83
N LYS A 306 -74.95 -40.70 83.96
CA LYS A 306 -75.27 -39.27 83.81
C LYS A 306 -76.08 -38.68 85.00
N LYS A 307 -76.11 -37.34 85.11
CA LYS A 307 -77.03 -36.46 85.93
C LYS A 307 -76.74 -36.30 87.44
N PRO A 308 -77.37 -35.34 88.18
CA PRO A 308 -78.06 -34.06 87.81
C PRO A 308 -77.51 -32.82 88.60
N SER A 309 -77.85 -31.55 88.32
CA SER A 309 -79.08 -30.83 88.76
C SER A 309 -79.00 -29.31 88.41
N GLN A 310 -80.07 -28.68 87.91
CA GLN A 310 -80.87 -27.55 88.49
C GLN A 310 -80.10 -26.21 88.77
N ASP A 311 -80.61 -25.01 88.52
CA ASP A 311 -81.88 -24.47 87.95
C ASP A 311 -81.59 -23.05 87.38
N GLY A 312 -82.48 -22.23 86.78
CA GLY A 312 -83.95 -22.24 86.58
C GLY A 312 -84.42 -20.87 86.00
N ARG A 313 -85.74 -20.68 85.76
CA ARG A 313 -86.43 -19.50 85.14
C ARG A 313 -86.15 -19.27 83.63
N ASP A 314 -87.11 -18.86 82.79
CA ASP A 314 -88.57 -18.67 82.96
C ASP A 314 -89.31 -19.10 81.68
N ALA A 315 -90.61 -19.37 81.82
CA ALA A 315 -91.57 -19.63 80.75
C ALA A 315 -92.91 -18.94 81.13
N PRO A 316 -93.98 -18.98 80.33
CA PRO A 316 -94.12 -19.43 78.93
C PRO A 316 -95.01 -18.47 78.06
N GLN A 317 -95.44 -18.98 76.90
CA GLN A 317 -96.72 -18.71 76.19
C GLN A 317 -96.82 -17.53 75.18
N PRO A 318 -97.82 -17.57 74.24
CA PRO A 318 -98.70 -18.68 73.86
C PRO A 318 -98.66 -19.09 72.37
N VAL A 319 -99.31 -20.23 72.11
CA VAL A 319 -99.76 -20.78 70.82
C VAL A 319 -101.19 -20.28 70.48
N GLU A 320 -101.76 -20.84 69.41
CA GLU A 320 -103.13 -20.65 68.85
C GLU A 320 -103.22 -19.57 67.74
N ALA A 321 -103.79 -19.84 66.56
CA ALA A 321 -104.39 -21.08 66.02
C ALA A 321 -104.17 -21.21 64.50
#